data_AF-A0A8S9KTT7-F1
#
_entry.id   AF-A0A8S9KTT7-F1
#
_cell.length_a   1.000
_cell.length_b   1.000
_cell.length_c   1.000
_cell.angle_alpha   90.00
_cell.angle_beta   90.00
_cell.angle_gamma   90.00
#
_symmetry.space_group_name_H-M   'P 1'
#
loop_
_entity.id
_entity.type
_entity.pdbx_description
1 polymer ?
#
loop_
_entity_poly.entity_id
_entity_poly.type
_entity_poly.pdbx_seq_one_letter_code
_entity_poly.pdbx_strand_id
1 'polypeptide(L)'
;MESGGNIQLMGTRNFTRRESALHSEVEALLWAMENMLQHSTCQSFGTDCKELIAMIKKPHAWPTFATELERIETLQICFPDFNIIHSTSAQS
;
A
#
# COMPACT_ATOMS: atom_id res chain seq x y z
N MET A 1 -48.31 -6.98 -10.73
CA MET A 1 -48.18 -6.11 -9.54
C MET A 1 -46.85 -6.45 -8.89
N GLU A 2 -45.87 -5.58 -9.08
CA GLU A 2 -44.52 -5.74 -8.56
C GLU A 2 -44.48 -5.14 -7.15
N SER A 3 -44.29 -5.97 -6.13
CA SER A 3 -44.08 -5.49 -4.77
C SER A 3 -42.56 -5.43 -4.51
N GLY A 4 -41.98 -4.27 -4.81
CA GLY A 4 -40.58 -3.96 -4.55
C GLY A 4 -40.31 -3.93 -3.04
N GLY A 5 -39.74 -5.01 -2.52
CA GLY A 5 -39.09 -5.04 -1.21
C GLY A 5 -37.74 -4.36 -1.28
N ASN A 6 -37.66 -3.14 -0.75
CA ASN A 6 -36.46 -2.33 -0.70
C ASN A 6 -35.41 -2.99 0.22
N ILE A 7 -34.41 -3.66 -0.36
CA ILE A 7 -33.28 -4.21 0.38
C ILE A 7 -32.39 -3.03 0.77
N GLN A 8 -32.62 -2.47 1.96
CA GLN A 8 -31.75 -1.46 2.54
C GLN A 8 -30.44 -2.13 2.97
N LEU A 9 -29.52 -2.28 2.00
CA LEU A 9 -28.18 -2.77 2.24
C LEU A 9 -27.41 -1.66 2.98
N MET A 10 -27.48 -1.64 4.31
CA MET A 10 -26.53 -0.87 5.11
C MET A 10 -25.14 -1.47 4.88
N GLY A 11 -24.36 -0.84 4.01
CA GLY A 11 -22.97 -1.18 3.79
C GLY A 11 -22.20 -0.95 5.07
N THR A 12 -21.97 -2.02 5.83
CA THR A 12 -20.95 -2.02 6.87
C THR A 12 -19.64 -1.65 6.20
N ARG A 13 -19.14 -0.46 6.54
CA ARG A 13 -17.90 0.10 6.01
C ARG A 13 -16.78 -0.85 6.42
N ASN A 14 -16.41 -1.71 5.47
CA ASN A 14 -15.37 -2.72 5.60
C ASN A 14 -14.02 -2.00 5.74
N PHE A 15 -13.69 -1.58 6.96
CA PHE A 15 -12.39 -1.01 7.27
C PHE A 15 -11.38 -2.09 7.66
N THR A 16 -11.83 -3.11 8.37
CA THR A 16 -10.95 -4.11 8.99
C THR A 16 -10.28 -5.04 7.96
N ARG A 17 -10.92 -5.34 6.82
CA ARG A 17 -10.30 -6.20 5.78
C ARG A 17 -9.24 -5.45 4.97
N ARG A 18 -9.43 -4.15 4.74
CA ARG A 18 -8.52 -3.33 3.93
C ARG A 18 -7.31 -2.87 4.72
N GLU A 19 -7.50 -2.52 5.98
CA GLU A 19 -6.38 -2.09 6.84
C GLU A 19 -5.34 -3.21 7.01
N SER A 20 -5.76 -4.46 7.21
CA SER A 20 -4.83 -5.60 7.29
C SER A 20 -4.11 -5.89 5.97
N ALA A 21 -4.80 -5.75 4.84
CA ALA A 21 -4.17 -5.91 3.52
C ALA A 21 -3.14 -4.81 3.28
N LEU A 22 -3.50 -3.55 3.57
CA LEU A 22 -2.62 -2.40 3.42
C LEU A 22 -1.40 -2.47 4.35
N HIS A 23 -1.60 -2.91 5.60
CA HIS A 23 -0.49 -3.14 6.55
C HIS A 23 0.48 -4.21 6.04
N SER A 24 -0.05 -5.31 5.48
CA SER A 24 0.77 -6.37 4.89
C SER A 24 1.56 -5.86 3.67
N GLU A 25 0.95 -5.02 2.82
CA GLU A 25 1.62 -4.41 1.67
C GLU A 25 2.74 -3.45 2.07
N VAL A 26 2.53 -2.66 3.12
CA VAL A 26 3.53 -1.76 3.69
C VAL A 26 4.70 -2.56 4.28
N GLU A 27 4.42 -3.58 5.08
CA GLU A 27 5.43 -4.48 5.65
C GLU A 27 6.21 -5.22 4.56
N ALA A 28 5.53 -5.69 3.52
CA ALA A 28 6.16 -6.35 2.37
C ALA A 28 7.11 -5.41 1.63
N LEU A 29 6.72 -4.14 1.44
CA LEU A 29 7.60 -3.14 0.83
C LEU A 29 8.81 -2.82 1.71
N LEU A 30 8.61 -2.64 3.02
CA LEU A 30 9.70 -2.45 3.98
C LEU A 30 10.69 -3.61 3.91
N TRP A 31 10.20 -4.84 3.98
CA TRP A 31 11.03 -6.03 3.90
C TRP A 31 11.78 -6.09 2.56
N ALA A 32 11.10 -5.78 1.44
CA ALA A 32 11.73 -5.76 0.13
C ALA A 32 12.84 -4.71 0.04
N MET A 33 12.62 -3.51 0.57
CA MET A 33 13.62 -2.45 0.62
C MET A 33 14.82 -2.84 1.51
N GLU A 34 14.59 -3.36 2.70
CA GLU A 34 15.65 -3.84 3.60
C GLU A 34 16.45 -4.99 2.97
N ASN A 35 15.77 -5.95 2.34
CA ASN A 35 16.40 -7.08 1.66
C ASN A 35 17.21 -6.61 0.45
N MET A 36 16.68 -5.70 -0.37
CA MET A 36 17.42 -5.17 -1.52
C MET A 36 18.65 -4.40 -1.05
N LEU A 37 18.55 -3.59 0.01
CA LEU A 37 19.69 -2.86 0.54
C LEU A 37 20.88 -3.77 0.92
N GLN A 38 20.60 -5.00 1.37
CA GLN A 38 21.62 -5.98 1.74
C GLN A 38 22.15 -6.82 0.55
N HIS A 39 21.34 -7.03 -0.49
CA HIS A 39 21.61 -8.06 -1.50
C HIS A 39 21.68 -7.55 -2.95
N SER A 40 21.25 -6.32 -3.25
CA SER A 40 21.15 -5.81 -4.62
C SER A 40 21.24 -4.28 -4.69
N THR A 41 21.47 -3.75 -5.89
CA THR A 41 21.33 -2.32 -6.20
C THR A 41 19.97 -1.99 -6.83
N CYS A 42 19.04 -2.94 -6.86
CA CYS A 42 17.68 -2.71 -7.36
C CYS A 42 16.94 -1.68 -6.49
N GLN A 43 16.45 -0.61 -7.14
CA GLN A 43 15.75 0.50 -6.48
C GLN A 43 14.32 0.68 -7.03
N SER A 44 13.89 -0.21 -7.93
CA SER A 44 12.57 -0.18 -8.56
C SER A 44 11.66 -1.25 -7.95
N PHE A 45 10.54 -0.81 -7.39
CA PHE A 45 9.54 -1.65 -6.74
C PHE A 45 8.21 -1.53 -7.48
N GLY A 46 7.50 -2.65 -7.62
CA GLY A 46 6.16 -2.68 -8.19
C GLY A 46 5.14 -3.04 -7.12
N THR A 47 4.01 -2.34 -7.10
CA THR A 47 2.85 -2.68 -6.27
C THR A 47 1.57 -2.54 -7.07
N ASP A 48 0.61 -3.43 -6.86
CA ASP A 48 -0.75 -3.31 -7.41
C ASP A 48 -1.68 -2.48 -6.48
N CYS A 49 -1.18 -2.07 -5.32
CA CYS A 49 -1.93 -1.35 -4.30
C CYS A 49 -1.82 0.17 -4.49
N LYS A 50 -2.88 0.78 -5.04
CA LYS A 50 -2.97 2.23 -5.21
C LYS A 50 -2.91 3.00 -3.89
N GLU A 51 -3.43 2.39 -2.81
CA GLU A 51 -3.39 3.00 -1.47
C GLU A 51 -1.95 3.11 -0.95
N LEU A 52 -1.11 2.07 -1.15
CA LEU A 52 0.31 2.12 -0.79
C LEU A 52 1.04 3.25 -1.51
N ILE A 53 0.78 3.44 -2.81
CA ILE A 53 1.35 4.55 -3.57
C ILE A 53 0.88 5.91 -3.03
N ALA A 54 -0.39 6.01 -2.65
CA ALA A 54 -0.92 7.23 -2.05
C ALA A 54 -0.29 7.51 -0.68
N MET A 55 0.00 6.47 0.11
CA MET A 55 0.70 6.58 1.39
C MET A 55 2.11 7.11 1.21
N ILE A 56 2.90 6.52 0.29
CA ILE A 56 4.25 7.00 0.01
C ILE A 56 4.26 8.43 -0.50
N LYS A 57 3.30 8.82 -1.35
CA LYS A 57 3.20 10.19 -1.87
C LYS A 57 2.73 11.20 -0.82
N LYS A 58 1.97 10.78 0.18
CA LYS A 58 1.38 11.65 1.21
C LYS A 58 1.38 10.95 2.57
N PRO A 59 2.55 10.71 3.19
CA PRO A 59 2.63 9.92 4.42
C PRO A 59 1.84 10.56 5.57
N HIS A 60 1.84 11.90 5.64
CA HIS A 60 1.08 12.70 6.61
C HIS A 60 -0.45 12.47 6.59
N ALA A 61 -1.02 11.96 5.49
CA ALA A 61 -2.44 11.66 5.40
C ALA A 61 -2.82 10.33 6.06
N TRP A 62 -1.84 9.55 6.50
CA TRP A 62 -2.01 8.19 7.01
C TRP A 62 -1.38 8.01 8.40
N PRO A 63 -1.89 8.70 9.43
CA PRO A 63 -1.29 8.68 10.78
C PRO A 63 -1.24 7.28 11.40
N THR A 64 -2.12 6.37 10.99
CA THR A 64 -2.13 4.97 11.44
C THR A 64 -0.84 4.22 11.08
N PHE A 65 -0.16 4.61 10.00
CA PHE A 65 1.07 3.96 9.50
C PHE A 65 2.30 4.86 9.65
N ALA A 66 2.25 5.86 10.53
CA ALA A 66 3.29 6.87 10.65
C ALA A 66 4.68 6.24 10.90
N THR A 67 4.74 5.21 11.76
CA THR A 67 5.98 4.51 12.09
C THR A 67 6.56 3.77 10.89
N GLU A 68 5.73 3.02 10.16
CA GLU A 68 6.16 2.27 8.98
C GLU A 68 6.58 3.22 7.85
N LEU A 69 5.87 4.33 7.68
CA LEU A 69 6.18 5.35 6.68
C LEU A 69 7.49 6.08 6.98
N GLU A 70 7.77 6.40 8.24
CA GLU A 70 9.06 6.97 8.65
C GLU A 70 10.23 6.02 8.35
N ARG A 71 10.03 4.70 8.55
CA ARG A 71 11.01 3.68 8.17
C ARG A 71 11.21 3.62 6.65
N ILE A 72 10.12 3.67 5.87
CA ILE A 72 10.20 3.71 4.41
C ILE A 72 10.96 4.96 3.95
N GLU A 73 10.64 6.14 4.48
CA GLU A 73 11.35 7.39 4.17
C GLU A 73 12.84 7.29 4.51
N THR A 74 13.18 6.69 5.65
CA THR A 74 14.58 6.45 6.03
C THR A 74 15.28 5.53 5.03
N LEU A 75 14.62 4.44 4.61
CA LEU A 75 15.18 3.52 3.62
C LEU A 75 15.31 4.20 2.25
N GLN A 76 14.37 5.05 1.86
CA GLN A 76 14.44 5.81 0.61
C GLN A 76 15.70 6.69 0.52
N ILE A 77 16.22 7.20 1.64
CA ILE A 77 17.49 7.96 1.65
C ILE A 77 18.66 7.09 1.17
N CYS A 78 18.60 5.78 1.39
CA CYS A 78 19.61 4.83 0.91
C CYS A 78 19.44 4.44 -0.57
N PHE A 79 18.34 4.85 -1.21
CA PHE A 79 18.01 4.56 -2.61
C PHE A 79 17.96 5.87 -3.44
N PRO A 80 19.08 6.31 -4.04
CA PRO A 80 19.12 7.56 -4.83
C PRO A 80 18.14 7.59 -6.02
N ASP A 81 17.75 6.43 -6.55
CA ASP A 81 16.83 6.27 -7.69
C ASP A 81 15.58 5.46 -7.29
N PHE A 82 15.10 5.62 -6.05
CA PHE A 82 13.88 4.95 -5.60
C PHE A 82 12.72 5.20 -6.56
N ASN A 83 12.15 4.11 -7.08
CA ASN A 83 11.01 4.17 -7.98
C ASN A 83 9.96 3.15 -7.54
N ILE A 84 8.73 3.63 -7.31
CA ILE A 84 7.59 2.76 -7.03
C ILE A 84 6.52 2.96 -8.10
N ILE A 85 6.23 1.90 -8.84
CA ILE A 85 5.26 1.92 -9.94
C ILE A 85 3.99 1.17 -9.56
N HIS A 86 2.84 1.72 -9.96
CA HIS A 86 1.59 0.98 -9.94
C HIS A 86 1.63 -0.06 -11.05
N SER A 87 1.84 -1.32 -10.68
CA SER A 87 1.61 -2.40 -11.61
C SER A 87 0.10 -2.64 -11.63
N THR A 88 -0.59 -2.08 -12.63
CA THR A 88 -1.85 -2.66 -13.04
C THR A 88 -1.51 -4.03 -13.63
N SER A 89 -1.44 -5.06 -12.78
CA SER A 89 -1.60 -6.43 -13.23
C SER A 89 -2.99 -6.51 -13.85
N ALA A 90 -3.05 -6.19 -15.15
CA ALA A 90 -4.14 -6.60 -16.00
C ALA A 90 -4.22 -8.12 -15.90
N GLN A 91 -5.44 -8.60 -15.68
CA GLN A 91 -5.81 -10.00 -15.64
C GLN A 91 -5.05 -10.81 -16.70
N SER A 92 -4.59 -11.99 -16.31
CA SER A 92 -4.31 -13.11 -17.22
C SER A 92 -4.76 -14.39 -16.54
#